data_AF-A0A0M4HQQ6-F1
#
_entry.id   AF-A0A0M4HQQ6-F1
#
_cell.length_a   1.000
_cell.length_b   1.000
_cell.length_c   1.000
_cell.angle_alpha   90.00
_cell.angle_beta   90.00
_cell.angle_gamma   90.00
#
_symmetry.space_group_name_H-M   'P 1'
#
loop_
_entity.id
_entity.type
_entity.pdbx_description
1 polymer ?
#
loop_
_entity_poly.entity_id
_entity_poly.type
_entity_poly.pdbx_seq_one_letter_code
_entity_poly.pdbx_strand_id
1 'polypeptide(L)'
;MAQSILTRYAGRADGRALPVISNQKTNAYLKVLAQLAGLDTPTTTSQHRGSERVATTQPKHELVCTHTARRTFVTLALEGGMRPEVVMRITGHKDYKTLHRYLKITDAVVQGEFEQYVERQAASLMRVI
;
A
#
# COMPACT_ATOMS: atom_id res chain seq x y z
N MET A 1 -8.06 7.32 14.60
CA MET A 1 -8.99 6.56 13.72
C MET A 1 -8.79 5.04 13.78
N ALA A 2 -7.57 4.50 13.64
CA ALA A 2 -7.38 3.04 13.73
C ALA A 2 -7.67 2.47 15.14
N GLN A 3 -7.25 3.17 16.19
CA GLN A 3 -7.47 2.76 17.59
C GLN A 3 -8.96 2.63 17.93
N SER A 4 -9.82 3.52 17.44
CA SER A 4 -11.27 3.47 17.73
C SER A 4 -11.94 2.21 17.16
N ILE A 5 -11.44 1.67 16.04
CA ILE A 5 -11.92 0.40 15.50
C ILE A 5 -11.52 -0.75 16.42
N LEU A 6 -10.28 -0.78 16.90
CA LEU A 6 -9.83 -1.80 17.84
C LEU A 6 -10.60 -1.74 19.16
N THR A 7 -10.86 -0.53 19.69
CA THR A 7 -11.67 -0.34 20.89
C THR A 7 -13.09 -0.87 20.72
N ARG A 8 -13.72 -0.63 19.55
CA ARG A 8 -15.07 -1.14 19.25
C ARG A 8 -15.16 -2.67 19.31
N TYR A 9 -14.08 -3.37 18.95
CA TYR A 9 -14.02 -4.83 18.94
C TYR A 9 -13.17 -5.39 20.09
N ALA A 10 -12.90 -4.60 21.13
CA ALA A 10 -12.17 -5.07 22.30
C ALA A 10 -12.97 -6.13 23.09
N GLY A 11 -12.27 -7.08 23.72
CA GLY A 11 -12.89 -8.08 24.60
C GLY A 11 -13.63 -9.22 23.90
N ARG A 12 -13.35 -9.49 22.61
CA ARG A 12 -13.94 -10.62 21.90
C ARG A 12 -13.50 -11.97 22.49
N ALA A 13 -14.46 -12.87 22.66
CA ALA A 13 -14.25 -14.21 23.21
C ALA A 13 -13.42 -15.13 22.30
N ASP A 14 -13.33 -14.85 21.00
CA ASP A 14 -12.60 -15.67 20.02
C ASP A 14 -11.09 -15.37 19.98
N GLY A 15 -10.59 -14.47 20.84
CA GLY A 15 -9.17 -14.09 20.94
C GLY A 15 -8.63 -13.32 19.73
N ARG A 16 -9.49 -12.91 18.79
CA ARG A 16 -9.11 -12.18 17.59
C ARG A 16 -9.32 -10.68 17.77
N ALA A 17 -8.42 -9.89 17.19
CA ALA A 17 -8.51 -8.43 17.23
C ALA A 17 -9.72 -7.86 16.45
N LEU A 18 -10.17 -8.57 15.40
CA LEU A 18 -11.28 -8.16 14.54
C LEU A 18 -12.14 -9.38 14.16
N PRO A 19 -13.41 -9.19 13.80
CA PRO A 19 -14.20 -10.24 13.14
C PRO A 19 -13.54 -10.64 11.82
N VAL A 20 -13.24 -11.92 11.65
CA VAL A 20 -12.59 -12.44 10.43
C VAL A 20 -13.59 -13.24 9.61
N ILE A 21 -13.86 -12.77 8.39
CA ILE A 21 -14.65 -13.46 7.36
C ILE A 21 -13.74 -14.00 6.25
N SER A 22 -14.30 -14.78 5.32
CA SER A 22 -13.52 -15.29 4.19
C SER A 22 -13.00 -14.17 3.29
N ASN A 23 -11.80 -14.36 2.72
CA ASN A 23 -11.21 -13.38 1.80
C ASN A 23 -12.10 -13.08 0.59
N GLN A 24 -12.88 -14.06 0.13
CA GLN A 24 -13.86 -13.86 -0.95
C GLN A 24 -14.94 -12.84 -0.55
N LYS A 25 -15.53 -12.99 0.64
CA LYS A 25 -16.52 -12.05 1.17
C LYS A 25 -15.90 -10.67 1.41
N THR A 26 -14.69 -10.62 2.00
CA THR A 26 -13.96 -9.36 2.18
C THR A 26 -13.74 -8.65 0.85
N ASN A 27 -13.27 -9.37 -0.18
CA ASN A 27 -13.05 -8.78 -1.50
C ASN A 27 -14.35 -8.26 -2.13
N ALA A 28 -15.46 -9.00 -2.00
CA ALA A 28 -16.76 -8.52 -2.47
C ALA A 28 -17.16 -7.19 -1.81
N TYR A 29 -17.02 -7.09 -0.48
CA TYR A 29 -17.30 -5.83 0.23
C TYR A 29 -16.32 -4.71 -0.14
N LEU A 30 -15.04 -5.01 -0.35
CA LEU A 30 -14.06 -4.01 -0.80
C LEU A 30 -14.42 -3.41 -2.16
N LYS A 31 -14.93 -4.22 -3.10
CA LYS A 31 -15.40 -3.73 -4.41
C LYS A 31 -16.58 -2.78 -4.26
N VAL A 32 -17.57 -3.13 -3.44
CA VAL A 32 -18.73 -2.27 -3.15
C VAL A 32 -18.27 -0.95 -2.51
N LEU A 33 -17.39 -1.01 -1.51
CA LEU A 33 -16.85 0.21 -0.87
C LEU A 33 -16.06 1.07 -1.87
N ALA A 34 -15.27 0.46 -2.75
CA ALA A 34 -14.51 1.16 -3.78
C ALA A 34 -15.43 1.84 -4.81
N GLN A 35 -16.53 1.19 -5.18
CA GLN A 35 -17.56 1.76 -6.05
C GLN A 35 -18.24 2.97 -5.38
N LEU A 36 -18.64 2.83 -4.11
CA LEU A 36 -19.22 3.94 -3.34
C LEU A 36 -18.25 5.12 -3.16
N ALA A 37 -16.95 4.85 -3.16
CA ALA A 37 -15.90 5.87 -3.14
C ALA A 37 -15.62 6.49 -4.52
N GLY A 38 -16.34 6.11 -5.58
CA GLY A 38 -16.20 6.65 -6.94
C GLY A 38 -14.94 6.18 -7.69
N LEU A 39 -14.39 5.02 -7.34
CA LEU A 39 -13.21 4.45 -8.01
C LEU A 39 -13.61 3.77 -9.34
N ASP A 40 -14.15 4.54 -10.28
CA ASP A 40 -14.76 4.01 -11.52
C ASP A 40 -13.85 4.11 -12.75
N THR A 41 -12.62 4.61 -12.61
CA THR A 41 -11.68 4.79 -13.73
C THR A 41 -11.50 3.47 -14.51
N PRO A 42 -11.77 3.44 -15.83
CA PRO A 42 -11.51 2.25 -16.65
C PRO A 42 -10.03 1.86 -16.59
N THR A 43 -9.76 0.62 -16.20
CA THR A 43 -8.41 0.10 -16.02
C THR A 43 -8.25 -1.21 -16.79
N THR A 44 -7.24 -1.27 -17.65
CA THR A 44 -6.92 -2.46 -18.44
C THR A 44 -5.91 -3.33 -17.71
N THR A 45 -6.20 -4.62 -17.60
CA THR A 45 -5.25 -5.63 -17.12
C THR A 45 -4.95 -6.62 -18.24
N SER A 46 -3.68 -7.00 -18.39
CA SER A 46 -3.25 -8.02 -19.35
C SER A 46 -2.92 -9.31 -18.60
N GLN A 47 -3.55 -10.40 -19.00
CA GLN A 47 -3.22 -11.74 -18.50
C GLN A 47 -2.81 -12.63 -19.67
N HIS A 48 -1.76 -13.43 -19.49
CA HIS A 48 -1.41 -14.47 -20.45
C HIS A 48 -2.30 -15.69 -20.23
N ARG A 49 -3.01 -16.12 -21.27
CA ARG A 49 -3.75 -17.39 -21.31
C ARG A 49 -3.15 -18.24 -22.43
N GLY A 50 -2.25 -19.15 -22.06
CA GLY A 50 -1.45 -19.90 -23.02
C GLY A 50 -0.50 -18.97 -23.80
N SER A 51 -0.53 -19.06 -25.13
CA SER A 51 0.21 -18.18 -26.04
C SER A 51 -0.41 -16.79 -26.19
N GLU A 52 -1.69 -16.60 -25.83
CA GLU A 52 -2.40 -15.36 -26.08
C GLU A 52 -2.33 -14.39 -24.90
N ARG A 53 -2.23 -13.10 -25.21
CA ARG A 53 -2.39 -12.01 -24.24
C ARG A 53 -3.83 -11.52 -24.30
N VAL A 54 -4.58 -11.79 -23.26
CA VAL A 54 -5.96 -11.29 -23.12
C VAL A 54 -5.93 -10.02 -22.28
N ALA A 55 -6.27 -8.90 -22.90
CA ALA A 55 -6.47 -7.63 -22.22
C ALA A 55 -7.96 -7.49 -21.84
N THR A 56 -8.24 -7.21 -20.58
CA THR A 56 -9.60 -6.96 -20.09
C THR A 56 -9.66 -5.58 -19.44
N THR A 57 -10.59 -4.75 -19.90
CA THR A 57 -10.87 -3.43 -19.34
C THR A 57 -12.09 -3.50 -18.44
N GLN A 58 -11.95 -3.04 -17.21
CA GLN A 58 -13.02 -2.98 -16.20
C GLN A 58 -12.86 -1.71 -15.36
N PRO A 59 -13.92 -1.21 -14.71
CA PRO A 59 -13.76 -0.09 -13.78
C PRO A 59 -12.83 -0.47 -12.62
N LYS A 60 -12.11 0.52 -12.07
CA LYS A 60 -11.04 0.28 -11.07
C LYS A 60 -11.54 -0.42 -9.81
N HIS A 61 -12.78 -0.16 -9.38
CA HIS A 61 -13.38 -0.81 -8.22
C HIS A 61 -13.44 -2.34 -8.35
N GLU A 62 -13.63 -2.88 -9.56
CA GLU A 62 -13.67 -4.32 -9.82
C GLU A 62 -12.30 -5.02 -9.64
N LEU A 63 -11.23 -4.24 -9.67
CA LEU A 63 -9.85 -4.73 -9.50
C LEU A 63 -9.36 -4.62 -8.04
N VAL A 64 -10.18 -4.08 -7.13
CA VAL A 64 -9.80 -3.91 -5.72
C VAL A 64 -9.94 -5.24 -4.96
N CYS A 65 -8.89 -5.62 -4.24
CA CYS A 65 -8.88 -6.77 -3.34
C CYS A 65 -7.93 -6.52 -2.16
N THR A 66 -7.85 -7.47 -1.23
CA THR A 66 -6.91 -7.40 -0.10
C THR A 66 -5.44 -7.28 -0.54
N HIS A 67 -5.07 -7.87 -1.68
CA HIS A 67 -3.72 -7.69 -2.23
C HIS A 67 -3.50 -6.26 -2.72
N THR A 68 -4.49 -5.62 -3.35
CA THR A 68 -4.44 -4.21 -3.74
C THR A 68 -4.15 -3.32 -2.54
N ALA A 69 -4.83 -3.56 -1.40
CA ALA A 69 -4.58 -2.83 -0.16
C ALA A 69 -3.12 -2.97 0.34
N ARG A 70 -2.54 -4.18 0.29
CA ARG A 70 -1.12 -4.39 0.64
C ARG A 70 -0.19 -3.59 -0.28
N ARG A 71 -0.44 -3.61 -1.59
CA ARG A 71 0.38 -2.89 -2.57
C ARG A 71 0.32 -1.38 -2.36
N THR A 72 -0.88 -0.85 -2.12
CA THR A 72 -1.09 0.56 -1.78
C THR A 72 -0.36 0.94 -0.50
N PHE A 73 -0.46 0.14 0.56
CA PHE A 73 0.29 0.38 1.80
C PHE A 73 1.80 0.45 1.57
N VAL A 74 2.36 -0.50 0.81
CA VAL A 74 3.81 -0.49 0.49
C VAL A 74 4.22 0.80 -0.21
N THR A 75 3.49 1.19 -1.26
CA THR A 75 3.79 2.43 -2.00
C THR A 75 3.72 3.66 -1.09
N LEU A 76 2.62 3.83 -0.36
CA LEU A 76 2.42 5.00 0.50
C LEU A 76 3.42 5.05 1.67
N ALA A 77 3.80 3.89 2.23
CA ALA A 77 4.79 3.85 3.31
C ALA A 77 6.18 4.27 2.81
N LEU A 78 6.58 3.82 1.62
CA LEU A 78 7.85 4.21 1.00
C LEU A 78 7.84 5.69 0.59
N GLU A 79 6.78 6.17 -0.04
CA GLU A 79 6.60 7.60 -0.37
C GLU A 79 6.57 8.49 0.89
N GLY A 80 6.05 7.97 2.00
CA GLY A 80 6.09 8.60 3.32
C GLY A 80 7.46 8.55 4.01
N GLY A 81 8.51 8.07 3.34
CA GLY A 81 9.89 8.01 3.85
C GLY A 81 10.19 6.85 4.80
N MET A 82 9.30 5.85 4.89
CA MET A 82 9.59 4.66 5.69
C MET A 82 10.68 3.83 5.03
N ARG A 83 11.70 3.47 5.81
CA ARG A 83 12.82 2.66 5.32
C ARG A 83 12.35 1.34 4.68
N PRO A 84 12.90 0.95 3.52
CA PRO A 84 12.59 -0.31 2.85
C PRO A 84 12.64 -1.54 3.76
N GLU A 85 13.64 -1.65 4.63
CA GLU A 85 13.79 -2.79 5.55
C GLU A 85 12.63 -2.90 6.54
N VAL A 86 12.13 -1.76 7.03
CA VAL A 86 10.98 -1.69 7.95
C VAL A 86 9.71 -2.11 7.21
N VAL A 87 9.49 -1.57 6.01
CA VAL A 87 8.34 -1.95 5.18
C VAL A 87 8.38 -3.44 4.87
N MET A 88 9.53 -4.02 4.54
CA MET A 88 9.69 -5.47 4.32
C MET A 88 9.34 -6.28 5.57
N ARG A 89 9.79 -5.84 6.75
CA ARG A 89 9.48 -6.51 8.02
C ARG A 89 7.99 -6.51 8.33
N ILE A 90 7.30 -5.39 8.09
CA ILE A 90 5.84 -5.25 8.27
C ILE A 90 5.08 -6.13 7.26
N THR A 91 5.52 -6.11 6.01
CA THR A 91 4.80 -6.73 4.90
C THR A 91 5.17 -8.18 4.65
N GLY A 92 6.20 -8.70 5.33
CA GLY A 92 6.65 -10.08 5.23
C GLY A 92 7.39 -10.40 3.93
N HIS A 93 7.89 -9.39 3.20
CA HIS A 93 8.70 -9.63 2.01
C HIS A 93 10.11 -10.06 2.42
N LYS A 94 10.55 -11.22 1.93
CA LYS A 94 11.92 -11.72 2.16
C LYS A 94 12.91 -11.22 1.12
N ASP A 95 12.42 -10.97 -0.09
CA ASP A 95 13.23 -10.59 -1.24
C ASP A 95 13.06 -9.10 -1.55
N TYR A 96 14.18 -8.38 -1.58
CA TYR A 96 14.22 -6.96 -1.91
C TYR A 96 13.77 -6.69 -3.35
N LYS A 97 14.01 -7.63 -4.29
CA LYS A 97 13.58 -7.49 -5.69
C LYS A 97 12.06 -7.32 -5.81
N THR A 98 11.30 -7.95 -4.90
CA THR A 98 9.85 -7.79 -4.85
C THR A 98 9.45 -6.39 -4.42
N LEU A 99 10.18 -5.80 -3.47
CA LEU A 99 9.96 -4.44 -2.98
C LEU A 99 10.43 -3.39 -3.99
N HIS A 100 11.49 -3.66 -4.73
CA HIS A 100 12.09 -2.74 -5.69
C HIS A 100 11.08 -2.24 -6.74
N ARG A 101 10.06 -3.03 -7.09
CA ARG A 101 8.96 -2.61 -7.98
C ARG A 101 8.15 -1.42 -7.47
N TYR A 102 8.18 -1.14 -6.16
CA TYR A 102 7.50 -0.02 -5.52
C TYR A 102 8.42 1.19 -5.29
N LEU A 103 9.74 0.97 -5.29
CA LEU A 103 10.77 2.02 -5.17
C LEU A 103 11.00 2.70 -6.53
N LYS A 104 9.94 3.22 -7.16
CA LYS A 104 10.10 4.03 -8.38
C LYS A 104 10.79 5.35 -8.01
N ILE A 105 12.10 5.29 -7.84
CA ILE A 105 12.96 6.44 -7.63
C ILE A 105 12.99 7.17 -8.96
N THR A 106 12.27 8.29 -9.02
CA THR A 106 12.36 9.25 -10.11
C THR A 106 13.39 10.29 -9.74
N ASP A 107 13.99 10.97 -10.72
CA ASP A 107 14.99 12.03 -10.45
C ASP A 107 14.44 13.13 -9.54
N ALA A 108 13.12 13.41 -9.63
CA ALA A 108 12.43 14.33 -8.74
C ALA A 108 12.44 13.88 -7.27
N VAL A 109 12.30 12.57 -7.01
CA VAL A 109 12.38 12.00 -5.65
C VAL A 109 13.80 12.10 -5.11
N VAL A 110 14.80 11.80 -5.95
CA VAL A 110 16.22 11.92 -5.57
C VAL A 110 16.55 13.36 -5.17
N GLN A 111 16.11 14.32 -5.97
CA GLN A 111 16.36 15.73 -5.70
C GLN A 111 15.70 16.19 -4.39
N GLY A 112 14.43 15.85 -4.17
CA GLY A 112 13.73 16.21 -2.93
C GLY A 112 14.34 15.56 -1.67
N GLU A 113 14.77 14.29 -1.74
CA GLU A 113 15.45 13.64 -0.62
C GLU A 113 16.82 14.25 -0.33
N PHE A 114 17.57 14.61 -1.37
CA PHE A 114 18.87 15.27 -1.21
C PHE A 114 18.72 16.68 -0.61
N GLU A 115 17.75 17.47 -1.08
CA GLU A 115 17.43 18.79 -0.52
C GLU A 115 17.08 18.68 0.96
N GLN A 116 16.19 17.76 1.34
CA GLN A 116 15.85 17.52 2.75
C GLN A 116 17.06 17.07 3.59
N TYR A 117 17.94 16.24 3.02
CA TYR A 117 19.17 15.82 3.70
C TYR A 117 20.07 17.03 4.00
N VAL A 118 20.30 17.88 3.00
CA VAL A 118 21.09 19.10 3.14
C VAL A 118 20.48 20.04 4.18
N GLU A 119 19.16 20.25 4.14
CA GLU A 119 18.45 21.08 5.12
C GLU A 119 18.58 20.55 6.56
N ARG A 120 18.42 19.23 6.76
CA ARG A 120 18.56 18.60 8.08
C ARG A 120 19.99 18.74 8.63
N GLN A 121 21.00 18.62 7.78
CA GLN A 121 22.40 18.83 8.16
C GLN A 121 22.66 20.30 8.53
N ALA A 122 22.16 21.24 7.74
CA ALA A 122 22.27 22.67 8.03
C ALA A 122 21.57 23.05 9.36
N ALA A 123 20.36 22.53 9.59
CA ALA A 123 19.62 22.73 10.83
C ALA A 123 20.28 22.07 12.05
N SER A 124 20.96 20.94 11.87
CA SER A 124 21.75 20.29 12.92
C SER A 124 23.01 21.09 13.28
N LEU A 125 23.70 21.64 12.28
CA LEU A 125 24.88 22.50 12.47
C LEU A 125 24.54 23.82 13.16
N MET A 126 23.39 24.43 12.83
CA MET A 126 22.91 25.67 13.47
C MET A 126 22.43 25.49 14.92
N ARG A 127 22.19 24.26 15.39
CA ARG A 127 21.77 23.98 16.79
C ARG A 127 22.95 23.76 17.75
N VAL A 128 24.17 23.69 17.24
CA VAL A 128 25.39 23.37 18.01
C VAL A 128 26.28 24.62 18.22
N ILE A 129 25.87 25.77 17.69
CA ILE A 129 26.48 27.10 17.94
C ILE A 129 25.52 27.89 18.83
#